data_AF-A0A6S6UM66-F1
#
_entry.id   AF-A0A6S6UM66-F1
#
_cell.length_a   1.000
_cell.length_b   1.000
_cell.length_c   1.000
_cell.angle_alpha   90.00
_cell.angle_beta   90.00
_cell.angle_gamma   90.00
#
_symmetry.space_group_name_H-M   'P 1'
#
loop_
_entity.id
_entity.type
_entity.pdbx_description
1 polymer ?
#
loop_
_entity_poly.entity_id
_entity_poly.type
_entity_poly.pdbx_seq_one_letter_code
_entity_poly.pdbx_strand_id
1 'polypeptide(L)'
;MNLEELLQKEDPAYWEAAFRDFVQNGTVAIDDFLWQWLWNRITWSNGDYSLFYTKEPLLKASLFGVTITITVGYENKRRFVEVSLFESNPYHPDFEEIVAVKKHAARFPSIGNPYLDGPNYTFWEQALFCKLVNIALEERKGLDFLIERSRR
;
A
#
# COMPACT_ATOMS: atom_id res chain seq x y z
N MET A 1 -13.55 -18.31 -11.97
CA MET A 1 -13.09 -16.90 -11.91
C MET A 1 -11.91 -16.88 -10.97
N ASN A 2 -10.79 -16.34 -11.40
CA ASN A 2 -9.57 -16.31 -10.60
C ASN A 2 -9.68 -15.21 -9.52
N LEU A 3 -8.98 -15.37 -8.38
CA LEU A 3 -8.94 -14.38 -7.30
C LEU A 3 -8.49 -13.01 -7.83
N GLU A 4 -7.46 -13.00 -8.67
CA GLU A 4 -6.92 -11.78 -9.26
C GLU A 4 -7.97 -11.01 -10.09
N GLU A 5 -8.76 -11.70 -10.91
CA GLU A 5 -9.83 -11.09 -11.73
C GLU A 5 -10.92 -10.46 -10.86
N LEU A 6 -11.20 -11.04 -9.70
CA LEU A 6 -12.16 -10.51 -8.73
C LEU A 6 -11.63 -9.26 -8.06
N LEU A 7 -10.37 -9.28 -7.61
CA LEU A 7 -9.75 -8.18 -6.87
C LEU A 7 -9.50 -6.94 -7.74
N GLN A 8 -9.31 -7.10 -9.05
CA GLN A 8 -9.17 -5.99 -9.98
C GLN A 8 -10.46 -5.15 -10.11
N LYS A 9 -11.64 -5.71 -9.87
CA LYS A 9 -12.92 -4.99 -9.98
C LYS A 9 -13.11 -4.03 -8.81
N GLU A 10 -13.47 -2.78 -9.08
CA GLU A 10 -13.62 -1.75 -8.03
C GLU A 10 -14.82 -1.97 -7.11
N ASP A 11 -15.90 -2.56 -7.62
CA ASP A 11 -17.14 -2.77 -6.87
C ASP A 11 -16.90 -3.72 -5.67
N PRO A 12 -17.29 -3.28 -4.45
CA PRO A 12 -17.09 -4.05 -3.23
C PRO A 12 -17.59 -5.49 -3.27
N ALA A 13 -18.70 -5.74 -3.98
CA ALA A 13 -19.31 -7.07 -4.05
C ALA A 13 -18.36 -8.15 -4.57
N TYR A 14 -17.37 -7.79 -5.40
CA TYR A 14 -16.42 -8.74 -5.96
C TYR A 14 -15.33 -9.15 -4.98
N TRP A 15 -14.76 -8.20 -4.21
CA TRP A 15 -13.78 -8.59 -3.20
C TRP A 15 -14.46 -9.31 -2.03
N GLU A 16 -15.71 -8.97 -1.69
CA GLU A 16 -16.48 -9.69 -0.66
C GLU A 16 -16.74 -11.15 -1.07
N ALA A 17 -17.16 -11.36 -2.33
CA ALA A 17 -17.30 -12.70 -2.88
C ALA A 17 -15.96 -13.47 -2.87
N ALA A 18 -14.87 -12.80 -3.26
CA ALA A 18 -13.54 -13.39 -3.22
C ALA A 18 -13.10 -13.78 -1.79
N PHE A 19 -13.37 -12.92 -0.80
CA PHE A 19 -13.08 -13.20 0.60
C PHE A 19 -13.82 -14.45 1.09
N ARG A 20 -15.12 -14.55 0.81
CA ARG A 20 -15.92 -15.74 1.14
C ARG A 20 -15.39 -17.00 0.44
N ASP A 21 -15.18 -16.91 -0.87
CA ASP A 21 -14.93 -18.10 -1.68
C ASP A 21 -13.48 -18.62 -1.55
N PHE A 22 -12.51 -17.75 -1.24
CA PHE A 22 -11.09 -18.11 -1.15
C PHE A 22 -10.55 -18.11 0.28
N VAL A 23 -10.90 -17.13 1.13
CA VAL A 23 -10.36 -17.03 2.49
C VAL A 23 -11.18 -17.88 3.47
N GLN A 24 -12.51 -17.74 3.49
CA GLN A 24 -13.35 -18.49 4.44
C GLN A 24 -13.34 -20.01 4.16
N ASN A 25 -13.14 -20.40 2.90
CA ASN A 25 -12.97 -21.80 2.52
C ASN A 25 -11.55 -22.35 2.77
N GLY A 26 -10.62 -21.52 3.25
CA GLY A 26 -9.25 -21.92 3.60
C GLY A 26 -8.30 -22.12 2.41
N THR A 27 -8.68 -21.67 1.21
CA THR A 27 -7.84 -21.78 0.00
C THR A 27 -6.68 -20.78 0.02
N VAL A 28 -6.89 -19.60 0.61
CA VAL A 28 -5.92 -18.50 0.67
C VAL A 28 -5.88 -17.96 2.09
N ALA A 29 -4.69 -17.71 2.63
CA ALA A 29 -4.56 -17.06 3.93
C ALA A 29 -5.09 -15.62 3.88
N ILE A 30 -5.65 -15.14 4.99
CA ILE A 30 -6.19 -13.76 5.02
C ILE A 30 -5.11 -12.72 4.73
N ASP A 31 -3.88 -12.95 5.20
CA ASP A 31 -2.75 -12.05 5.00
C ASP A 31 -2.41 -11.91 3.50
N ASP A 32 -2.34 -13.05 2.81
CA ASP A 32 -2.10 -13.09 1.36
C ASP A 32 -3.23 -12.38 0.58
N PHE A 33 -4.48 -12.59 1.00
CA PHE A 33 -5.63 -11.92 0.40
C PHE A 33 -5.58 -10.40 0.59
N LEU A 34 -5.28 -9.93 1.81
CA LEU A 34 -5.18 -8.52 2.13
C LEU A 34 -4.08 -7.85 1.30
N TRP A 35 -2.92 -8.51 1.18
CA TRP A 35 -1.83 -8.02 0.36
C TRP A 35 -2.20 -7.94 -1.12
N GLN A 36 -2.80 -9.00 -1.67
CA GLN A 36 -3.26 -8.98 -3.06
C GLN A 36 -4.29 -7.88 -3.30
N TRP A 37 -5.23 -7.68 -2.37
CA TRP A 37 -6.22 -6.62 -2.48
C TRP A 37 -5.55 -5.23 -2.44
N LEU A 38 -4.62 -5.00 -1.52
CA LEU A 38 -3.87 -3.75 -1.38
C LEU A 38 -3.09 -3.41 -2.65
N TRP A 39 -2.30 -4.36 -3.17
CA TRP A 39 -1.46 -4.12 -4.35
C TRP A 39 -2.29 -3.88 -5.62
N ASN A 40 -3.46 -4.49 -5.76
CA ASN A 40 -4.38 -4.25 -6.88
C ASN A 40 -5.04 -2.85 -6.83
N ARG A 41 -5.01 -2.16 -5.69
CA ARG A 41 -5.64 -0.86 -5.49
C ARG A 41 -4.66 0.31 -5.48
N ILE A 42 -3.36 0.03 -5.41
CA ILE A 42 -2.34 1.05 -5.46
C ILE A 42 -2.28 1.63 -6.87
N THR A 43 -2.48 2.94 -6.95
CA THR A 43 -2.40 3.68 -8.20
C THR A 43 -0.95 4.08 -8.44
N TRP A 44 -0.29 3.40 -9.38
CA TRP A 44 1.08 3.74 -9.75
C TRP A 44 1.11 4.99 -10.63
N SER A 45 1.91 5.97 -10.23
CA SER A 45 2.27 7.10 -11.08
C SER A 45 3.14 6.61 -12.24
N ASN A 46 2.64 6.73 -13.47
CA ASN A 46 3.43 6.52 -14.69
C ASN A 46 4.12 7.81 -15.20
N GLY A 47 4.09 8.89 -14.40
CA GLY A 47 4.70 10.17 -14.79
C GLY A 47 6.23 10.18 -14.65
N ASP A 48 6.86 11.15 -15.33
CA ASP A 48 8.32 11.39 -15.24
C ASP A 48 8.78 11.91 -13.86
N TYR A 49 7.83 12.20 -12.96
CA TYR A 49 8.09 12.74 -11.63
C TYR A 49 8.15 11.63 -10.58
N SER A 50 8.99 11.85 -9.57
CA SER A 50 9.21 10.90 -8.48
C SER A 50 7.93 10.58 -7.71
N LEU A 51 7.73 9.29 -7.39
CA LEU A 51 6.55 8.77 -6.71
C LEU A 51 6.25 9.52 -5.41
N PHE A 52 7.32 9.86 -4.66
CA PHE A 52 7.24 10.48 -3.33
C PHE A 52 6.96 11.99 -3.33
N TYR A 53 6.75 12.60 -4.50
CA TYR A 53 6.28 13.98 -4.63
C TYR A 53 4.81 14.06 -5.04
N THR A 54 4.14 12.91 -5.19
CA THR A 54 2.70 12.85 -5.45
C THR A 54 1.93 13.44 -4.27
N LYS A 55 1.00 14.35 -4.53
CA LYS A 55 0.15 14.98 -3.50
C LYS A 55 -1.10 14.17 -3.19
N GLU A 56 -1.56 13.36 -4.13
CA GLU A 56 -2.73 12.51 -3.97
C GLU A 56 -2.35 11.20 -3.28
N PRO A 57 -3.26 10.59 -2.50
CA PRO A 57 -3.04 9.26 -1.95
C PRO A 57 -2.81 8.24 -3.07
N LEU A 58 -1.81 7.37 -2.89
CA LEU A 58 -1.60 6.23 -3.80
C LEU A 58 -2.66 5.14 -3.58
N LEU A 59 -3.29 5.14 -2.40
CA LEU A 59 -4.43 4.30 -2.08
C LEU A 59 -5.41 5.12 -1.24
N LYS A 60 -6.70 5.08 -1.60
CA LYS A 60 -7.81 5.47 -0.73
C LYS A 60 -9.00 4.57 -1.02
N ALA A 61 -9.20 3.54 -0.20
CA ALA A 61 -10.23 2.54 -0.41
C ALA A 61 -10.79 2.03 0.93
N SER A 62 -11.97 1.41 0.90
CA SER A 62 -12.60 0.82 2.09
C SER A 62 -12.62 -0.70 2.00
N LEU A 63 -12.27 -1.34 3.11
CA LEU A 63 -12.30 -2.79 3.28
C LEU A 63 -12.79 -3.11 4.70
N PHE A 64 -13.78 -3.99 4.83
CA PHE A 64 -14.39 -4.34 6.14
C PHE A 64 -14.88 -3.13 6.95
N GLY A 65 -15.38 -2.09 6.29
CA GLY A 65 -15.81 -0.85 6.95
C GLY A 65 -14.67 0.07 7.41
N VAL A 66 -13.42 -0.31 7.16
CA VAL A 66 -12.23 0.50 7.45
C VAL A 66 -11.77 1.18 6.17
N THR A 67 -11.67 2.51 6.20
CA THR A 67 -11.01 3.26 5.14
C THR A 67 -9.50 3.21 5.36
N ILE A 68 -8.80 2.75 4.33
CA ILE A 68 -7.35 2.63 4.24
C ILE A 68 -6.86 3.75 3.34
N THR A 69 -5.96 4.58 3.85
CA THR A 69 -5.28 5.63 3.08
C THR A 69 -3.78 5.40 3.13
N ILE A 70 -3.14 5.39 1.96
CA ILE A 70 -1.68 5.36 1.84
C ILE A 70 -1.23 6.59 1.08
N THR A 71 -0.51 7.46 1.76
CA THR A 71 0.11 8.66 1.20
C THR A 71 1.62 8.53 1.20
N VAL A 72 2.25 9.28 0.30
CA VAL A 72 3.70 9.38 0.20
C VAL A 72 4.10 10.81 0.35
N GLY A 73 5.31 11.04 0.82
CA GLY A 73 5.84 12.38 0.90
C GLY A 73 7.35 12.42 1.00
N TYR A 74 7.84 13.65 0.98
CA TYR A 74 9.25 13.97 1.12
C TYR A 74 9.43 15.17 2.06
N GLU A 75 9.99 14.92 3.23
CA GLU A 75 10.23 15.94 4.24
C GLU A 75 11.64 15.78 4.83
N ASN A 76 12.31 16.88 5.17
CA ASN A 76 13.63 16.86 5.81
C ASN A 76 14.67 15.98 5.09
N LYS A 77 14.60 15.98 3.75
CA LYS A 77 15.41 15.14 2.85
C LYS A 77 15.21 13.63 3.00
N ARG A 78 14.03 13.21 3.46
CA ARG A 78 13.65 11.80 3.62
C ARG A 78 12.30 11.56 2.95
N ARG A 79 12.27 10.52 2.13
CA ARG A 79 11.05 9.93 1.61
C ARG A 79 10.34 9.21 2.75
N PHE A 80 9.01 9.26 2.78
CA PHE A 80 8.20 8.53 3.75
C PHE A 80 6.92 8.01 3.11
N VAL A 81 6.35 7.00 3.74
CA VAL A 81 4.98 6.53 3.54
C VAL A 81 4.23 6.79 4.83
N GLU A 82 3.02 7.27 4.70
CA GLU A 82 2.05 7.38 5.78
C GLU A 82 0.90 6.43 5.47
N VAL A 83 0.54 5.60 6.46
CA VAL A 83 -0.60 4.68 6.39
C VAL A 83 -1.56 5.04 7.50
N SER A 84 -2.79 5.35 7.13
CA SER A 84 -3.86 5.69 8.06
C SER A 84 -5.06 4.79 7.83
N LEU A 85 -5.58 4.18 8.90
CA LEU A 85 -6.76 3.32 8.91
C LEU A 85 -7.81 3.94 9.82
N PHE A 86 -9.04 4.11 9.34
CA PHE A 86 -10.12 4.70 10.12
C PHE A 86 -11.49 4.17 9.73
N GLU A 87 -12.37 3.95 10.71
CA GLU A 87 -13.74 3.49 10.44
C GLU A 87 -14.68 4.63 10.08
N SER A 88 -14.63 5.72 10.85
CA SER A 88 -15.68 6.76 10.82
C SER A 88 -15.15 8.16 10.59
N ASN A 89 -13.92 8.45 11.03
CA ASN A 89 -13.38 9.82 11.00
C ASN A 89 -11.95 9.87 10.44
N PRO A 90 -11.72 10.49 9.26
CA PRO A 90 -10.38 10.61 8.69
C PRO A 90 -9.44 11.50 9.52
N TYR A 91 -9.96 12.36 10.41
CA TYR A 91 -9.13 13.24 11.24
C TYR A 91 -8.69 12.61 12.56
N HIS A 92 -9.23 11.44 12.89
CA HIS A 92 -8.84 10.66 14.07
C HIS A 92 -8.68 9.21 13.68
N PRO A 93 -7.56 8.83 13.05
CA PRO A 93 -7.33 7.46 12.62
C PRO A 93 -7.25 6.50 13.81
N ASP A 94 -7.84 5.33 13.63
CA ASP A 94 -7.71 4.22 14.59
C ASP A 94 -6.30 3.61 14.56
N PHE A 95 -5.62 3.74 13.41
CA PHE A 95 -4.21 3.41 13.22
C PHE A 95 -3.57 4.45 12.31
N GLU A 96 -2.40 4.96 12.69
CA GLU A 96 -1.62 5.90 11.89
C GLU A 96 -0.13 5.64 12.10
N GLU A 97 0.59 5.39 11.01
CA GLU A 97 2.04 5.17 11.04
C GLU A 97 2.72 5.93 9.91
N ILE A 98 3.78 6.67 10.28
CA ILE A 98 4.65 7.38 9.33
C ILE A 98 6.00 6.68 9.31
N VAL A 99 6.28 5.98 8.22
CA VAL A 99 7.53 5.25 8.02
C VAL A 99 8.43 6.01 7.06
N ALA A 100 9.53 6.54 7.59
CA ALA A 100 10.52 7.28 6.81
C ALA A 100 11.77 6.45 6.49
N VAL A 101 12.37 6.73 5.35
CA VAL A 101 13.63 6.10 4.94
C VAL A 101 14.77 6.51 5.87
N LYS A 102 15.58 5.53 6.30
CA LYS A 102 16.81 5.77 7.06
C LYS A 102 17.79 6.60 6.22
N LYS A 103 18.53 7.52 6.84
CA LYS A 103 19.44 8.47 6.16
C LYS A 103 20.32 7.85 5.06
N HIS A 104 20.85 6.65 5.27
CA HIS A 104 21.76 5.98 4.33
C HIS A 104 21.08 5.29 3.14
N ALA A 105 19.77 5.05 3.20
CA ALA A 105 19.00 4.40 2.14
C ALA A 105 18.19 5.40 1.29
N ALA A 106 18.34 6.70 1.56
CA ALA A 106 17.50 7.75 0.97
C ALA A 106 17.91 8.14 -0.46
N ARG A 107 19.00 7.59 -1.02
CA ARG A 107 19.51 7.99 -2.33
C ARG A 107 19.52 6.82 -3.31
N PHE A 108 19.11 7.10 -4.53
CA PHE A 108 19.27 6.19 -5.65
C PHE A 108 20.75 6.08 -6.03
N PRO A 109 21.31 4.86 -6.15
CA PRO A 109 22.70 4.66 -6.54
C PRO A 109 22.86 4.78 -8.07
N SER A 110 22.82 6.02 -8.58
CA SER A 110 23.02 6.32 -10.00
C SER A 110 24.43 5.94 -10.47
N ILE A 111 24.52 5.45 -11.71
CA ILE A 111 25.79 5.17 -12.40
C ILE A 111 26.17 6.25 -13.42
N GLY A 112 25.39 7.33 -13.51
CA GLY A 112 25.63 8.47 -14.40
C GLY A 112 25.21 8.26 -15.86
N ASN A 113 24.47 7.19 -16.16
CA ASN A 113 23.95 6.92 -17.50
C ASN A 113 22.41 7.07 -17.50
N PRO A 114 21.85 8.15 -18.07
CA PRO A 114 20.41 8.43 -18.03
C PRO A 114 19.52 7.31 -18.59
N TYR A 115 19.97 6.59 -19.61
CA TYR A 115 19.19 5.50 -20.23
C TYR A 115 19.07 4.27 -19.33
N LEU A 116 20.03 4.08 -18.43
CA LEU A 116 19.98 3.01 -17.42
C LEU A 116 19.38 3.54 -16.11
N ASP A 117 19.74 4.76 -15.71
CA ASP A 117 19.32 5.33 -14.43
C ASP A 117 17.83 5.63 -14.39
N GLY A 118 17.21 6.09 -15.47
CA GLY A 118 15.78 6.41 -15.49
C GLY A 118 14.87 5.23 -15.13
N PRO A 119 14.87 4.13 -15.90
CA PRO A 119 14.06 2.96 -15.60
C PRO A 119 14.37 2.34 -14.23
N ASN A 120 15.65 2.29 -13.86
CA ASN A 120 16.09 1.75 -12.58
C ASN A 120 15.66 2.64 -11.40
N TYR A 121 15.59 3.96 -11.60
CA TYR A 121 15.10 4.90 -10.60
C TYR A 121 13.63 4.65 -10.30
N THR A 122 12.79 4.50 -11.33
CA THR A 122 11.36 4.19 -11.17
C THR A 122 11.15 2.89 -10.41
N PHE A 123 11.84 1.82 -10.82
CA PHE A 123 11.78 0.54 -10.11
C PHE A 123 12.26 0.65 -8.66
N TRP A 124 13.36 1.37 -8.42
CA TRP A 124 13.88 1.60 -7.08
C TRP A 124 12.89 2.35 -6.19
N GLU A 125 12.17 3.35 -6.71
CA GLU A 125 11.14 4.07 -5.96
C GLU A 125 9.95 3.17 -5.61
N GLN A 126 9.50 2.34 -6.54
CA GLN A 126 8.44 1.36 -6.27
C GLN A 126 8.87 0.35 -5.19
N ALA A 127 10.08 -0.20 -5.30
CA ALA A 127 10.62 -1.13 -4.31
C ALA A 127 10.78 -0.47 -2.93
N LEU A 128 11.21 0.79 -2.89
CA LEU A 128 11.31 1.58 -1.67
C LEU A 128 9.93 1.81 -1.04
N PHE A 129 8.94 2.17 -1.84
CA PHE A 129 7.55 2.31 -1.40
C PHE A 129 7.01 1.01 -0.82
N CYS A 130 7.12 -0.11 -1.55
CA CYS A 130 6.66 -1.42 -1.07
C CYS A 130 7.34 -1.81 0.25
N LYS A 131 8.63 -1.51 0.41
CA LYS A 131 9.35 -1.74 1.66
C LYS A 131 8.79 -0.92 2.83
N LEU A 132 8.50 0.37 2.62
CA LEU A 132 7.98 1.24 3.67
C LEU A 132 6.54 0.84 4.05
N VAL A 133 5.71 0.49 3.07
CA VAL A 133 4.37 -0.06 3.30
C VAL A 133 4.43 -1.36 4.08
N ASN A 134 5.34 -2.29 3.74
CA ASN A 134 5.54 -3.51 4.51
C ASN A 134 5.90 -3.22 5.97
N ILE A 135 6.78 -2.26 6.24
CA ILE A 135 7.11 -1.88 7.61
C ILE A 135 5.84 -1.37 8.34
N ALA A 136 5.04 -0.52 7.71
CA ALA A 136 3.82 0.02 8.31
C ALA A 136 2.75 -1.05 8.56
N LEU A 137 2.56 -1.97 7.62
CA LEU A 137 1.46 -2.92 7.64
C LEU A 137 1.81 -4.24 8.36
N GLU A 138 3.03 -4.77 8.19
CA GLU A 138 3.47 -6.01 8.85
C GLU A 138 4.20 -5.71 10.15
N GLU A 139 5.36 -5.03 10.08
CA GLU A 139 6.21 -4.85 11.27
C GLU A 139 5.54 -4.01 12.36
N ARG A 140 4.68 -3.07 11.96
CA ARG A 140 3.94 -2.16 12.84
C ARG A 140 2.48 -2.57 13.06
N LYS A 141 2.08 -3.75 12.59
CA LYS A 141 0.77 -4.38 12.86
C LYS A 141 -0.46 -3.69 12.25
N GLY A 142 -0.30 -2.96 11.14
CA GLY A 142 -1.45 -2.42 10.40
C GLY A 142 -2.37 -3.51 9.81
N LEU A 143 -1.81 -4.65 9.39
CA LEU A 143 -2.61 -5.80 8.92
C LEU A 143 -3.36 -6.48 10.05
N ASP A 144 -2.74 -6.64 11.23
CA ASP A 144 -3.41 -7.20 12.41
C ASP A 144 -4.71 -6.44 12.72
N PHE A 145 -4.68 -5.10 12.59
CA PHE A 145 -5.87 -4.27 12.75
C PHE A 145 -6.98 -4.63 11.74
N LEU A 146 -6.63 -4.78 10.46
CA LEU A 146 -7.60 -5.17 9.42
C LEU A 146 -8.13 -6.59 9.62
N ILE A 147 -7.27 -7.53 10.02
CA ILE A 147 -7.65 -8.92 10.32
C ILE A 147 -8.61 -8.96 11.51
N GLU A 148 -8.34 -8.19 12.56
CA GLU A 148 -9.26 -8.11 13.71
C GLU A 148 -10.64 -7.63 13.29
N ARG A 149 -10.71 -6.64 12.39
CA ARG A 149 -11.98 -6.13 11.85
C ARG A 149 -12.70 -7.12 10.95
N SER A 150 -11.98 -7.92 10.17
CA SER A 150 -12.58 -8.97 9.33
C SER A 150 -13.30 -10.09 10.13
N ARG A 151 -12.98 -10.23 11.42
CA ARG A 151 -13.53 -11.28 12.31
C ARG A 151 -14.76 -10.84 13.09
N ARG A 152 -15.09 -9.54 13.07
CA ARG A 152 -16.25 -8.96 13.76
C ARG A 152 -17.46 -8.96 12.84
#